data_AF-A0A7X4FQX1-F1
#
_entry.id   AF-A0A7X4FQX1-F1
#
_cell.length_a   1.000
_cell.length_b   1.000
_cell.length_c   1.000
_cell.angle_alpha   90.00
_cell.angle_beta   90.00
_cell.angle_gamma   90.00
#
_symmetry.space_group_name_H-M   'P 1'
#
loop_
_entity.id
_entity.type
_entity.pdbx_description
1 polymer ?
#
loop_
_entity_poly.entity_id
_entity_poly.type
_entity_poly.pdbx_seq_one_letter_code
_entity_poly.pdbx_strand_id
1 'polypeptide(L)'
;MTSALQDIRVLDVTQVMAGPFCAMLLCDMGAEVIKVESPAGDSSRRMAGASGNDSASFNAVNRGKRGIVIDLKATGGPDVLRRLAAGADVFIENYRPGVLGRLGLDHGSLRELNPRLVYASISGYGQTGPASHKGGFDLVAQGVSGLMSVTGEPDRPPVKVGVPLTDLGAGLFAACGILAALQARERTGQGQHVDTSLVDAGVALSVWEATELFSRDVVPGPLGSAHRMSAPYQAVRCADGYITLGAANERIFRRLAELLGHPEWLDDARFESDSARVAHRAELAGLIEAVTTRHA
;
A
#
# COMPACT_ATOMS: atom_id res chain seq x y z
N MET A 1 16.26 -24.82 -8.45
CA MET A 1 16.21 -24.19 -7.12
C MET A 1 14.78 -24.28 -6.64
N THR A 2 14.57 -24.82 -5.44
CA THR A 2 13.27 -24.86 -4.76
C THR A 2 12.85 -23.43 -4.42
N SER A 3 11.68 -22.97 -4.85
CA SER A 3 11.16 -21.63 -4.48
C SER A 3 10.31 -21.70 -3.22
N ALA A 4 10.11 -20.57 -2.54
CA ALA A 4 9.45 -20.55 -1.23
C ALA A 4 7.98 -21.03 -1.27
N LEU A 5 7.28 -20.79 -2.39
CA LEU A 5 5.87 -21.16 -2.56
C LEU A 5 5.64 -22.14 -3.74
N GLN A 6 6.65 -22.90 -4.17
CA GLN A 6 6.56 -23.79 -5.35
C GLN A 6 5.37 -24.76 -5.35
N ASP A 7 4.90 -25.17 -4.17
CA ASP A 7 3.84 -26.17 -3.98
C ASP A 7 2.49 -25.52 -3.63
N ILE A 8 2.39 -24.19 -3.73
CA ILE A 8 1.19 -23.42 -3.39
C ILE A 8 0.43 -23.04 -4.67
N ARG A 9 -0.86 -23.38 -4.72
CA ARG A 9 -1.77 -22.93 -5.79
C ARG A 9 -2.68 -21.80 -5.31
N VAL A 10 -2.68 -20.69 -6.05
CA VAL A 10 -3.49 -19.50 -5.79
C VAL A 10 -4.53 -19.32 -6.88
N LEU A 11 -5.79 -19.13 -6.47
CA LEU A 11 -6.84 -18.60 -7.35
C LEU A 11 -6.94 -17.09 -7.16
N ASP A 12 -6.52 -16.35 -8.18
CA ASP A 12 -6.61 -14.89 -8.24
C ASP A 12 -7.92 -14.51 -8.95
N VAL A 13 -8.97 -14.25 -8.17
CA VAL A 13 -10.28 -13.79 -8.66
C VAL A 13 -10.41 -12.27 -8.51
N THR A 14 -9.28 -11.56 -8.65
CA THR A 14 -9.20 -10.13 -8.40
C THR A 14 -9.02 -9.32 -9.68
N GLN A 15 -9.29 -8.01 -9.56
CA GLN A 15 -9.17 -7.06 -10.65
C GLN A 15 -8.42 -5.79 -10.26
N VAL A 16 -7.95 -5.05 -11.27
CA VAL A 16 -7.35 -3.71 -11.16
C VAL A 16 -5.96 -3.69 -10.50
N MET A 17 -5.83 -3.50 -9.18
CA MET A 17 -4.54 -3.19 -8.54
C MET A 17 -4.27 -3.99 -7.26
N ALA A 18 -4.99 -3.74 -6.15
CA ALA A 18 -4.62 -4.30 -4.84
C ALA A 18 -4.57 -5.84 -4.80
N GLY A 19 -5.62 -6.49 -5.28
CA GLY A 19 -5.68 -7.95 -5.42
C GLY A 19 -4.66 -8.52 -6.41
N PRO A 20 -4.59 -7.99 -7.65
CA PRO A 20 -3.61 -8.48 -8.61
C PRO A 20 -2.17 -8.31 -8.13
N PHE A 21 -1.86 -7.20 -7.45
CA PHE A 21 -0.55 -6.95 -6.84
C PHE A 21 -0.23 -7.99 -5.76
N CYS A 22 -1.16 -8.29 -4.85
CA CYS A 22 -1.01 -9.36 -3.86
C CYS A 22 -0.70 -10.71 -4.52
N ALA A 23 -1.53 -11.12 -5.48
CA ALA A 23 -1.37 -12.39 -6.16
C ALA A 23 -0.05 -12.46 -6.97
N MET A 24 0.38 -11.35 -7.55
CA MET A 24 1.66 -11.26 -8.26
C MET A 24 2.85 -11.45 -7.31
N LEU A 25 2.82 -10.87 -6.11
CA LEU A 25 3.88 -11.10 -5.12
C LEU A 25 4.01 -12.59 -4.75
N LEU A 26 2.87 -13.29 -4.59
CA LEU A 26 2.88 -14.74 -4.37
C LEU A 26 3.44 -15.51 -5.57
N CYS A 27 3.10 -15.09 -6.79
CA CYS A 27 3.66 -15.66 -8.02
C CYS A 27 5.18 -15.48 -8.09
N ASP A 28 5.68 -14.27 -7.78
CA ASP A 28 7.11 -13.94 -7.78
C ASP A 28 7.87 -14.75 -6.70
N MET A 29 7.19 -15.14 -5.61
CA MET A 29 7.72 -16.07 -4.59
C MET A 29 7.60 -17.56 -4.96
N GLY A 30 7.01 -17.85 -6.12
CA GLY A 30 7.02 -19.18 -6.74
C GLY A 30 5.68 -19.92 -6.77
N ALA A 31 4.58 -19.31 -6.31
CA ALA A 31 3.27 -19.96 -6.34
C ALA A 31 2.73 -20.13 -7.76
N GLU A 32 1.97 -21.20 -8.00
CA GLU A 32 1.13 -21.31 -9.21
C GLU A 32 -0.08 -20.39 -9.04
N VAL A 33 -0.12 -19.28 -9.79
CA VAL A 33 -1.24 -18.33 -9.73
C VAL A 33 -2.11 -18.45 -10.97
N ILE A 34 -3.38 -18.82 -10.76
CA ILE A 34 -4.40 -18.89 -11.79
C ILE A 34 -5.30 -17.65 -11.67
N LYS A 35 -5.20 -16.73 -12.63
CA LYS A 35 -6.04 -15.55 -12.72
C LYS A 35 -7.38 -15.92 -13.37
N VAL A 36 -8.46 -15.74 -12.63
CA VAL A 36 -9.83 -15.99 -13.07
C VAL A 36 -10.44 -14.68 -13.53
N GLU A 37 -10.86 -14.63 -14.80
CA GLU A 37 -11.41 -13.43 -15.40
C GLU A 37 -12.82 -13.66 -15.94
N SER A 38 -13.62 -12.60 -15.98
CA SER A 38 -14.90 -12.64 -16.70
C SER A 38 -14.67 -12.73 -18.21
N PRO A 39 -15.70 -13.02 -19.02
CA PRO A 39 -15.59 -12.94 -20.49
C PRO A 39 -15.13 -11.57 -21.01
N ALA A 40 -15.37 -10.51 -20.24
CA ALA A 40 -14.89 -9.18 -20.55
C ALA A 40 -13.43 -8.94 -20.12
N GLY A 41 -12.76 -9.90 -19.48
CA GLY A 41 -11.42 -9.71 -18.90
C GLY A 41 -11.39 -8.80 -17.68
N ASP A 42 -10.22 -8.69 -17.06
CA ASP A 42 -9.90 -7.65 -16.08
C ASP A 42 -10.02 -6.26 -16.73
N SER A 43 -10.65 -5.31 -16.04
CA SER A 43 -10.81 -3.94 -16.55
C SER A 43 -9.48 -3.24 -16.83
N SER A 44 -8.41 -3.61 -16.14
CA SER A 44 -7.08 -3.05 -16.37
C SER A 44 -6.51 -3.39 -17.75
N ARG A 45 -6.96 -4.47 -18.42
CA ARG A 45 -6.53 -4.82 -19.80
C ARG A 45 -6.80 -3.69 -20.81
N ARG A 46 -7.86 -2.90 -20.59
CA ARG A 46 -8.31 -1.81 -21.48
C ARG A 46 -7.90 -0.41 -21.00
N MET A 47 -7.01 -0.30 -20.02
CA MET A 47 -6.51 1.02 -19.61
C MET A 47 -5.69 1.68 -20.72
N ALA A 48 -5.59 3.01 -20.67
CA ALA A 48 -4.88 3.81 -21.67
C ALA A 48 -3.45 3.29 -21.88
N GLY A 49 -3.00 3.28 -23.15
CA GLY A 49 -1.72 2.70 -23.53
C GLY A 49 -1.75 1.19 -23.76
N ALA A 50 -2.91 0.59 -24.01
CA ALA A 50 -3.02 -0.80 -24.42
C ALA A 50 -2.33 -1.06 -25.78
N SER A 51 -1.51 -2.12 -25.83
CA SER A 51 -0.89 -2.61 -27.05
C SER A 51 -1.34 -4.06 -27.29
N GLY A 52 -2.03 -4.32 -28.39
CA GLY A 52 -2.68 -5.62 -28.59
C GLY A 52 -3.88 -5.78 -27.65
N ASN A 53 -3.97 -6.92 -26.96
CA ASN A 53 -5.10 -7.23 -26.07
C ASN A 53 -4.92 -6.69 -24.63
N ASP A 54 -3.70 -6.26 -24.27
CA ASP A 54 -3.32 -5.93 -22.90
C ASP A 54 -2.70 -4.54 -22.75
N SER A 55 -2.95 -3.92 -21.60
CA SER A 55 -2.29 -2.67 -21.19
C SER A 55 -1.00 -2.95 -20.45
N ALA A 56 -0.07 -1.99 -20.50
CA ALA A 56 1.12 -2.01 -19.67
C ALA A 56 0.76 -2.12 -18.18
N SER A 57 -0.32 -1.46 -17.75
CA SER A 57 -0.84 -1.55 -16.38
C SER A 57 -1.28 -2.96 -16.01
N PHE A 58 -2.00 -3.65 -16.89
CA PHE A 58 -2.40 -5.05 -16.68
C PHE A 58 -1.17 -5.95 -16.55
N ASN A 59 -0.21 -5.81 -17.49
CA ASN A 59 1.01 -6.62 -17.51
C ASN A 59 1.87 -6.39 -16.26
N ALA A 60 1.92 -5.16 -15.75
CA ALA A 60 2.73 -4.81 -14.58
C ALA A 60 2.34 -5.59 -13.31
N VAL A 61 1.05 -5.91 -13.14
CA VAL A 61 0.52 -6.61 -11.94
C VAL A 61 0.00 -8.02 -12.20
N ASN A 62 0.16 -8.55 -13.41
CA ASN A 62 -0.27 -9.90 -13.77
C ASN A 62 0.81 -10.77 -14.44
N ARG A 63 2.07 -10.34 -14.42
CA ARG A 63 3.21 -11.15 -14.87
C ARG A 63 3.26 -12.51 -14.14
N GLY A 64 3.67 -13.55 -14.84
CA GLY A 64 3.80 -14.93 -14.32
C GLY A 64 2.49 -15.71 -14.15
N LYS A 65 1.34 -15.03 -14.10
CA LYS A 65 0.03 -15.68 -13.86
C LYS A 65 -0.49 -16.43 -15.09
N ARG A 66 -1.24 -17.51 -14.85
CA ARG A 66 -1.97 -18.27 -15.89
C ARG A 66 -3.43 -17.80 -15.92
N GLY A 67 -3.91 -17.29 -17.05
CA GLY A 67 -5.29 -16.80 -17.18
C GLY A 67 -6.29 -17.90 -17.53
N ILE A 68 -7.48 -17.85 -16.92
CA ILE A 68 -8.67 -18.61 -17.32
C ILE A 68 -9.89 -17.69 -17.32
N VAL A 69 -10.75 -17.85 -18.32
CA VAL A 69 -12.02 -17.11 -18.40
C VAL A 69 -13.13 -17.97 -17.82
N ILE A 70 -13.85 -17.44 -16.82
CA ILE A 70 -15.02 -18.06 -16.21
C ILE A 70 -16.12 -17.01 -16.10
N ASP A 71 -17.27 -17.26 -16.75
CA ASP A 71 -18.43 -16.42 -16.59
C ASP A 71 -19.23 -16.80 -15.34
N LEU A 72 -19.02 -16.06 -14.25
CA LEU A 72 -19.74 -16.28 -12.98
C LEU A 72 -21.24 -15.93 -13.05
N LYS A 73 -21.70 -15.32 -14.16
CA LYS A 73 -23.13 -15.06 -14.41
C LYS A 73 -23.80 -16.19 -15.19
N ALA A 74 -23.02 -17.05 -15.84
CA ALA A 74 -23.56 -18.18 -16.58
C ALA A 74 -24.03 -19.30 -15.64
N THR A 75 -25.06 -20.04 -16.05
CA THR A 75 -25.47 -21.27 -15.36
C THR A 75 -24.27 -22.21 -15.26
N GLY A 76 -23.91 -22.63 -14.04
CA GLY A 76 -22.75 -23.49 -13.79
C GLY A 76 -21.41 -22.76 -13.64
N GLY A 77 -21.33 -21.44 -13.91
CA GLY A 77 -20.11 -20.66 -13.78
C GLY A 77 -19.48 -20.71 -12.38
N PRO A 78 -20.26 -20.40 -11.31
CA PRO A 78 -19.80 -20.54 -9.94
C PRO A 78 -19.39 -21.98 -9.56
N ASP A 79 -20.02 -23.01 -10.14
CA ASP A 79 -19.66 -24.42 -9.89
C ASP A 79 -18.25 -24.73 -10.39
N VAL A 80 -17.86 -24.18 -11.55
CA VAL A 80 -16.49 -24.34 -12.08
C VAL A 80 -15.47 -23.73 -11.12
N LEU A 81 -15.73 -22.51 -10.62
CA LEU A 81 -14.81 -21.85 -9.69
C LEU A 81 -14.75 -22.59 -8.34
N ARG A 82 -15.88 -23.07 -7.82
CA ARG A 82 -15.90 -23.91 -6.61
C ARG A 82 -15.05 -25.17 -6.75
N ARG A 83 -15.13 -25.86 -7.90
CA ARG A 83 -14.30 -27.04 -8.17
C ARG A 83 -12.80 -26.72 -8.22
N LEU A 84 -12.43 -25.56 -8.75
CA LEU A 84 -11.03 -25.11 -8.70
C LEU A 84 -10.59 -24.81 -7.26
N ALA A 85 -11.44 -24.13 -6.47
CA ALA A 85 -11.13 -23.78 -5.09
C ALA A 85 -10.96 -25.00 -4.16
N ALA A 86 -11.62 -26.12 -4.47
CA ALA A 86 -11.45 -27.39 -3.76
C ALA A 86 -9.99 -27.90 -3.78
N GLY A 87 -9.22 -27.55 -4.82
CA GLY A 87 -7.82 -27.96 -4.99
C GLY A 87 -6.83 -26.80 -4.92
N ALA A 88 -7.22 -25.66 -4.35
CA ALA A 88 -6.37 -24.49 -4.18
C ALA A 88 -5.92 -24.35 -2.71
N ASP A 89 -4.78 -23.70 -2.51
CA ASP A 89 -4.27 -23.34 -1.18
C ASP A 89 -4.74 -21.96 -0.74
N VAL A 90 -4.83 -21.04 -1.72
CA VAL A 90 -5.21 -19.64 -1.49
C VAL A 90 -6.28 -19.23 -2.50
N PHE A 91 -7.31 -18.54 -2.04
CA PHE A 91 -8.31 -17.87 -2.87
C PHE A 91 -8.29 -16.38 -2.55
N ILE A 92 -8.05 -15.53 -3.55
CA ILE A 92 -7.95 -14.08 -3.38
C ILE A 92 -9.07 -13.42 -4.18
N GLU A 93 -9.80 -12.51 -3.54
CA GLU A 93 -10.89 -11.75 -4.16
C GLU A 93 -10.91 -10.30 -3.69
N ASN A 94 -11.42 -9.42 -4.55
CA ASN A 94 -11.62 -8.00 -4.23
C ASN A 94 -12.99 -7.49 -4.66
N TYR A 95 -14.01 -8.35 -4.59
CA TYR A 95 -15.38 -7.94 -4.82
C TYR A 95 -15.90 -7.14 -3.62
N ARG A 96 -16.97 -6.37 -3.85
CA ARG A 96 -17.69 -5.75 -2.75
C ARG A 96 -18.22 -6.84 -1.81
N PRO A 97 -18.17 -6.63 -0.48
CA PRO A 97 -18.70 -7.57 0.50
C PRO A 97 -20.10 -8.08 0.13
N GLY A 98 -20.29 -9.40 0.25
CA GLY A 98 -21.54 -10.10 -0.05
C GLY A 98 -21.77 -10.46 -1.52
N VAL A 99 -21.00 -9.95 -2.49
CA VAL A 99 -21.19 -10.32 -3.91
C VAL A 99 -20.91 -11.80 -4.14
N LEU A 100 -19.76 -12.30 -3.68
CA LEU A 100 -19.41 -13.72 -3.83
C LEU A 100 -20.26 -14.64 -2.95
N GLY A 101 -20.78 -14.14 -1.83
CA GLY A 101 -21.70 -14.90 -0.98
C GLY A 101 -22.98 -15.32 -1.71
N ARG A 102 -23.51 -14.45 -2.59
CA ARG A 102 -24.69 -14.79 -3.43
C ARG A 102 -24.41 -15.88 -4.46
N LEU A 103 -23.14 -16.18 -4.72
CA LEU A 103 -22.70 -17.20 -5.67
C LEU A 103 -22.18 -18.47 -4.96
N GLY A 104 -22.21 -18.52 -3.63
CA GLY A 104 -21.62 -19.59 -2.84
C GLY A 104 -20.09 -19.64 -2.95
N LEU A 105 -19.45 -18.48 -3.11
CA LEU A 105 -18.01 -18.30 -3.30
C LEU A 105 -17.37 -17.45 -2.18
N ASP A 106 -18.12 -17.16 -1.11
CA ASP A 106 -17.56 -16.54 0.10
C ASP A 106 -16.73 -17.53 0.92
N HIS A 107 -16.00 -17.01 1.90
CA HIS A 107 -15.15 -17.82 2.79
C HIS A 107 -15.92 -18.94 3.49
N GLY A 108 -17.14 -18.71 3.98
CA GLY A 108 -17.93 -19.73 4.67
C GLY A 108 -18.27 -20.89 3.74
N SER A 109 -18.83 -20.57 2.57
CA SER A 109 -19.18 -21.56 1.54
C SER A 109 -17.96 -22.38 1.08
N LEU A 110 -16.82 -21.72 0.82
CA LEU A 110 -15.62 -22.41 0.33
C LEU A 110 -14.90 -23.21 1.42
N ARG A 111 -14.98 -22.79 2.69
CA ARG A 111 -14.40 -23.51 3.81
C ARG A 111 -15.06 -24.87 4.05
N GLU A 112 -16.37 -24.99 3.81
CA GLU A 112 -17.06 -26.29 3.88
C GLU A 112 -16.51 -27.29 2.86
N LEU A 113 -16.12 -26.79 1.68
CA LEU A 113 -15.54 -27.59 0.61
C LEU A 113 -14.04 -27.88 0.82
N ASN A 114 -13.29 -26.89 1.32
CA ASN A 114 -11.86 -26.98 1.56
C ASN A 114 -11.51 -26.29 2.89
N PRO A 115 -11.49 -27.03 4.02
CA PRO A 115 -11.16 -26.46 5.33
C PRO A 115 -9.73 -25.93 5.46
N ARG A 116 -8.84 -26.33 4.52
CA ARG A 116 -7.44 -25.87 4.46
C ARG A 116 -7.25 -24.57 3.68
N LEU A 117 -8.29 -24.07 3.01
CA LEU A 117 -8.21 -22.90 2.15
C LEU A 117 -7.90 -21.63 2.94
N VAL A 118 -6.85 -20.92 2.55
CA VAL A 118 -6.64 -19.52 2.97
C VAL A 118 -7.47 -18.63 2.04
N TYR A 119 -8.44 -17.92 2.59
CA TYR A 119 -9.30 -17.01 1.83
C TYR A 119 -8.87 -15.57 2.11
N ALA A 120 -8.58 -14.78 1.09
CA ALA A 120 -8.17 -13.40 1.23
C ALA A 120 -9.15 -12.46 0.55
N SER A 121 -9.70 -11.55 1.33
CA SER A 121 -10.59 -10.48 0.90
C SER A 121 -9.87 -9.15 0.95
N ILE A 122 -9.88 -8.41 -0.15
CA ILE A 122 -9.31 -7.05 -0.21
C ILE A 122 -10.38 -6.10 -0.72
N SER A 123 -10.93 -5.24 0.14
CA SER A 123 -12.02 -4.33 -0.23
C SER A 123 -11.71 -2.87 0.10
N GLY A 124 -12.63 -1.95 -0.21
CA GLY A 124 -12.44 -0.54 0.10
C GLY A 124 -12.34 -0.24 1.61
N TYR A 125 -13.21 -0.89 2.39
CA TYR A 125 -13.47 -0.57 3.80
C TYR A 125 -13.51 -1.83 4.70
N GLY A 126 -13.10 -2.99 4.20
CA GLY A 126 -13.10 -4.27 4.91
C GLY A 126 -14.42 -5.03 4.74
N GLN A 127 -14.49 -6.25 5.28
CA GLN A 127 -15.72 -7.06 5.26
C GLN A 127 -16.68 -6.70 6.41
N THR A 128 -16.25 -5.86 7.35
CA THR A 128 -17.02 -5.51 8.56
C THR A 128 -17.17 -4.00 8.74
N GLY A 129 -17.99 -3.59 9.71
CA GLY A 129 -18.22 -2.18 10.03
C GLY A 129 -19.26 -1.48 9.11
N PRO A 130 -19.64 -0.24 9.45
CA PRO A 130 -20.76 0.46 8.82
C PRO A 130 -20.49 0.85 7.36
N ALA A 131 -19.22 0.93 6.95
CA ALA A 131 -18.82 1.34 5.60
C ALA A 131 -18.52 0.16 4.65
N SER A 132 -18.58 -1.09 5.11
CA SER A 132 -18.20 -2.29 4.32
C SER A 132 -18.93 -2.40 2.97
N HIS A 133 -20.17 -1.91 2.89
CA HIS A 133 -20.97 -1.94 1.66
C HIS A 133 -20.52 -0.93 0.59
N LYS A 134 -19.65 0.03 0.93
CA LYS A 134 -19.20 1.06 0.00
C LYS A 134 -18.15 0.51 -0.97
N GLY A 135 -18.16 1.02 -2.21
CA GLY A 135 -17.06 0.79 -3.15
C GLY A 135 -15.80 1.52 -2.71
N GLY A 136 -14.63 0.96 -3.01
CA GLY A 136 -13.33 1.55 -2.71
C GLY A 136 -12.50 1.76 -3.96
N PHE A 137 -11.90 2.94 -4.06
CA PHE A 137 -10.80 3.25 -4.98
C PHE A 137 -9.71 3.93 -4.18
N ASP A 138 -8.45 3.73 -4.57
CA ASP A 138 -7.29 4.27 -3.87
C ASP A 138 -7.41 5.76 -3.56
N LEU A 139 -7.80 6.58 -4.54
CA LEU A 139 -7.95 8.03 -4.34
C LEU A 139 -8.93 8.36 -3.20
N VAL A 140 -10.06 7.64 -3.13
CA VAL A 140 -11.06 7.84 -2.07
C VAL A 140 -10.51 7.36 -0.73
N ALA A 141 -9.84 6.21 -0.71
CA ALA A 141 -9.23 5.66 0.50
C ALA A 141 -8.10 6.55 1.04
N GLN A 142 -7.29 7.17 0.18
CA GLN A 142 -6.29 8.16 0.61
C GLN A 142 -6.92 9.39 1.27
N GLY A 143 -8.06 9.85 0.77
CA GLY A 143 -8.81 10.94 1.40
C GLY A 143 -9.35 10.53 2.77
N VAL A 144 -10.02 9.38 2.85
CA VAL A 144 -10.68 8.90 4.08
C VAL A 144 -9.68 8.50 5.18
N SER A 145 -8.54 7.90 4.81
CA SER A 145 -7.51 7.46 5.76
C SER A 145 -6.68 8.61 6.36
N GLY A 146 -6.82 9.83 5.84
CA GLY A 146 -6.07 11.00 6.30
C GLY A 146 -4.74 11.23 5.57
N LEU A 147 -4.32 10.33 4.66
CA LEU A 147 -3.09 10.51 3.87
C LEU A 147 -3.07 11.83 3.10
N MET A 148 -4.20 12.24 2.51
CA MET A 148 -4.27 13.53 1.81
C MET A 148 -4.21 14.75 2.74
N SER A 149 -4.52 14.59 4.04
CA SER A 149 -4.42 15.67 5.03
C SER A 149 -2.97 16.06 5.32
N VAL A 150 -2.05 15.11 5.15
CA VAL A 150 -0.64 15.25 5.53
C VAL A 150 0.29 15.34 4.33
N THR A 151 -0.24 15.13 3.12
CA THR A 151 0.51 15.15 1.87
C THR A 151 0.34 16.48 1.15
N GLY A 152 1.45 17.12 0.78
CA GLY A 152 1.46 18.38 0.08
C GLY A 152 2.22 19.47 0.84
N GLU A 153 1.97 20.71 0.48
CA GLU A 153 2.54 21.90 1.12
C GLU A 153 1.50 22.58 2.02
N PRO A 154 1.93 23.26 3.11
CA PRO A 154 1.06 24.14 3.89
C PRO A 154 0.29 25.13 3.01
N ASP A 155 -0.95 25.43 3.38
CA ASP A 155 -1.82 26.43 2.71
C ASP A 155 -2.09 26.18 1.21
N ARG A 156 -1.89 24.94 0.74
CA ARG A 156 -2.21 24.51 -0.63
C ARG A 156 -3.36 23.50 -0.63
N PRO A 157 -4.08 23.33 -1.76
CA PRO A 157 -5.10 22.28 -1.87
C PRO A 157 -4.53 20.89 -1.56
N PRO A 158 -5.30 19.98 -0.94
CA PRO A 158 -4.87 18.61 -0.66
C PRO A 158 -4.42 17.89 -1.93
N VAL A 159 -3.32 17.15 -1.83
CA VAL A 159 -2.82 16.31 -2.93
C VAL A 159 -2.73 14.86 -2.48
N LYS A 160 -2.95 13.94 -3.43
CA LYS A 160 -2.76 12.52 -3.19
C LYS A 160 -1.28 12.16 -3.20
N VAL A 161 -0.93 11.05 -2.55
CA VAL A 161 0.35 10.39 -2.76
C VAL A 161 0.48 10.02 -4.25
N GLY A 162 1.67 10.23 -4.81
CA GLY A 162 1.92 10.06 -6.26
C GLY A 162 1.61 8.64 -6.76
N VAL A 163 1.87 7.64 -5.92
CA VAL A 163 1.58 6.22 -6.17
C VAL A 163 0.24 5.80 -5.52
N PRO A 164 -0.40 4.70 -6.00
CA PRO A 164 -1.64 4.19 -5.40
C PRO A 164 -1.35 3.47 -4.08
N LEU A 165 -0.99 4.25 -3.05
CA LEU A 165 -0.41 3.76 -1.81
C LEU A 165 -1.35 2.83 -1.04
N THR A 166 -2.66 3.10 -1.04
CA THR A 166 -3.63 2.28 -0.32
C THR A 166 -3.90 0.97 -1.04
N ASP A 167 -3.92 0.95 -2.38
CA ASP A 167 -4.00 -0.30 -3.15
C ASP A 167 -2.77 -1.18 -2.91
N LEU A 168 -1.57 -0.61 -3.02
CA LEU A 168 -0.30 -1.34 -2.84
C LEU A 168 -0.13 -1.80 -1.39
N GLY A 169 -0.46 -0.94 -0.42
CA GLY A 169 -0.42 -1.26 1.01
C GLY A 169 -1.38 -2.39 1.36
N ALA A 170 -2.64 -2.33 0.91
CA ALA A 170 -3.62 -3.39 1.15
C ALA A 170 -3.18 -4.72 0.52
N GLY A 171 -2.63 -4.69 -0.71
CA GLY A 171 -2.07 -5.87 -1.36
C GLY A 171 -0.88 -6.47 -0.60
N LEU A 172 0.01 -5.62 -0.05
CA LEU A 172 1.14 -6.07 0.76
C LEU A 172 0.67 -6.68 2.10
N PHE A 173 -0.27 -6.02 2.80
CA PHE A 173 -0.84 -6.55 4.03
C PHE A 173 -1.59 -7.88 3.81
N ALA A 174 -2.33 -8.01 2.69
CA ALA A 174 -2.95 -9.27 2.31
C ALA A 174 -1.92 -10.37 2.07
N ALA A 175 -0.82 -10.08 1.34
CA ALA A 175 0.24 -11.04 1.11
C ALA A 175 0.89 -11.49 2.44
N CYS A 176 1.20 -10.56 3.35
CA CYS A 176 1.69 -10.88 4.69
C CYS A 176 0.70 -11.76 5.48
N GLY A 177 -0.59 -11.42 5.45
CA GLY A 177 -1.64 -12.20 6.11
C GLY A 177 -1.78 -13.60 5.54
N ILE A 178 -1.69 -13.76 4.21
CA ILE A 178 -1.72 -15.05 3.52
C ILE A 178 -0.53 -15.91 3.93
N LEU A 179 0.68 -15.35 3.93
CA LEU A 179 1.89 -16.08 4.35
C LEU A 179 1.78 -16.53 5.82
N ALA A 180 1.29 -15.67 6.71
CA ALA A 180 1.05 -16.02 8.11
C ALA A 180 -0.01 -17.12 8.25
N ALA A 181 -1.10 -17.06 7.49
CA ALA A 181 -2.16 -18.06 7.48
C ALA A 181 -1.69 -19.41 6.94
N LEU A 182 -0.88 -19.42 5.88
CA LEU A 182 -0.24 -20.64 5.37
C LEU A 182 0.69 -21.26 6.43
N GLN A 183 1.51 -20.45 7.11
CA GLN A 183 2.37 -20.94 8.20
C GLN A 183 1.57 -21.46 9.40
N ALA A 184 0.43 -20.85 9.73
CA ALA A 184 -0.48 -21.34 10.76
C ALA A 184 -1.13 -22.67 10.37
N ARG A 185 -1.58 -22.77 9.11
CA ARG A 185 -2.21 -23.97 8.54
C ARG A 185 -1.33 -25.22 8.62
N GLU A 186 -0.01 -25.09 8.49
CA GLU A 186 0.90 -26.24 8.65
C GLU A 186 0.89 -26.82 10.08
N ARG A 187 0.52 -26.02 11.08
CA ARG A 187 0.40 -26.46 12.48
C ARG A 187 -1.01 -26.89 12.85
N THR A 188 -2.03 -26.18 12.35
CA THR A 188 -3.42 -26.39 12.74
C THR A 188 -4.17 -27.34 11.80
N GLY A 189 -3.66 -27.55 10.59
CA GLY A 189 -4.37 -28.22 9.52
C GLY A 189 -5.52 -27.42 8.92
N GLN A 190 -5.73 -26.15 9.32
CA GLN A 190 -6.89 -25.33 8.97
C GLN A 190 -6.48 -24.02 8.32
N GLY A 191 -7.21 -23.60 7.29
CA GLY A 191 -7.07 -22.29 6.66
C GLY A 191 -7.68 -21.17 7.50
N GLN A 192 -7.55 -19.93 7.02
CA GLN A 192 -8.06 -18.73 7.69
C GLN A 192 -8.59 -17.72 6.67
N HIS A 193 -9.47 -16.82 7.12
CA HIS A 193 -9.90 -15.65 6.37
C HIS A 193 -8.98 -14.46 6.70
N VAL A 194 -8.27 -13.98 5.69
CA VAL A 194 -7.51 -12.73 5.72
C VAL A 194 -8.41 -11.63 5.18
N ASP A 195 -8.80 -10.68 6.01
CA ASP A 195 -9.57 -9.49 5.63
C ASP A 195 -8.68 -8.25 5.77
N THR A 196 -8.60 -7.44 4.72
CA THR A 196 -7.93 -6.14 4.75
C THR A 196 -8.65 -5.16 3.84
N SER A 197 -8.32 -3.88 3.99
CA SER A 197 -8.94 -2.82 3.22
C SER A 197 -7.99 -1.72 2.81
N LEU A 198 -8.39 -0.97 1.77
CA LEU A 198 -7.63 0.20 1.32
C LEU A 198 -7.55 1.26 2.44
N VAL A 199 -8.64 1.47 3.18
CA VAL A 199 -8.66 2.43 4.29
C VAL A 199 -7.77 1.97 5.43
N ASP A 200 -7.85 0.70 5.85
CA ASP A 200 -7.00 0.17 6.92
C ASP A 200 -5.52 0.24 6.53
N ALA A 201 -5.20 -0.02 5.26
CA ALA A 201 -3.84 0.12 4.76
C ALA A 201 -3.34 1.56 4.86
N GLY A 202 -4.16 2.55 4.49
CA GLY A 202 -3.80 3.97 4.61
C GLY A 202 -3.58 4.39 6.06
N VAL A 203 -4.45 3.96 6.98
CA VAL A 203 -4.31 4.23 8.41
C VAL A 203 -3.07 3.56 8.98
N ALA A 204 -2.83 2.28 8.66
CA ALA A 204 -1.68 1.51 9.16
C ALA A 204 -0.33 2.10 8.71
N LEU A 205 -0.29 2.74 7.54
CA LEU A 205 0.90 3.39 7.01
C LEU A 205 1.12 4.83 7.53
N SER A 206 0.19 5.37 8.33
CA SER A 206 0.22 6.75 8.85
C SER A 206 0.71 6.82 10.31
N VAL A 207 1.73 6.02 10.66
CA VAL A 207 2.16 5.79 12.06
C VAL A 207 2.57 7.08 12.77
N TRP A 208 3.40 7.91 12.14
CA TRP A 208 3.92 9.13 12.77
C TRP A 208 2.86 10.23 12.87
N GLU A 209 2.04 10.34 11.82
CA GLU A 209 0.90 11.25 11.75
C GLU A 209 -0.13 10.94 12.83
N ALA A 210 -0.49 9.66 12.99
CA ALA A 210 -1.41 9.22 14.03
C ALA A 210 -0.83 9.47 15.43
N THR A 211 0.50 9.33 15.60
CA THR A 211 1.17 9.61 16.87
C THR A 211 1.05 11.10 17.26
N GLU A 212 1.12 12.02 16.30
CA GLU A 212 0.93 13.46 16.57
C GLU A 212 -0.48 13.73 17.13
N LEU A 213 -1.51 13.12 16.53
CA LEU A 213 -2.88 13.19 17.03
C LEU A 213 -3.00 12.58 18.44
N PHE A 214 -2.55 11.35 18.64
CA PHE A 214 -2.73 10.65 19.92
C PHE A 214 -1.90 11.23 21.07
N SER A 215 -0.75 11.84 20.78
CA SER A 215 0.14 12.38 21.82
C SER A 215 -0.09 13.86 22.13
N ARG A 216 -0.61 14.65 21.17
CA ARG A 216 -0.74 16.11 21.31
C ARG A 216 -2.16 16.63 21.10
N ASP A 217 -3.11 15.79 20.72
CA ASP A 217 -4.46 16.19 20.31
C ASP A 217 -4.44 17.20 19.15
N VAL A 218 -3.45 17.07 18.25
CA VAL A 218 -3.27 17.92 17.07
C VAL A 218 -3.45 17.09 15.82
N VAL A 219 -4.37 17.50 14.95
CA VAL A 219 -4.51 16.88 13.62
C VAL A 219 -3.31 17.28 12.77
N PRO A 220 -2.49 16.34 12.28
CA PRO A 220 -1.29 16.64 11.52
C PRO A 220 -1.64 17.31 10.18
N GLY A 221 -0.91 18.38 9.86
CA GLY A 221 -0.98 19.07 8.57
C GLY A 221 0.15 18.65 7.62
N PRO A 222 0.10 19.15 6.36
CA PRO A 222 1.15 18.94 5.37
C PRO A 222 2.41 19.74 5.72
N LEU A 223 3.58 19.18 5.42
CA LEU A 223 4.90 19.76 5.74
C LEU A 223 5.80 19.92 4.51
N GLY A 224 5.27 19.74 3.30
CA GLY A 224 6.08 19.60 2.10
C GLY A 224 6.94 18.35 2.18
N SER A 225 8.24 18.51 1.94
CA SER A 225 9.23 17.43 2.03
C SER A 225 9.82 17.26 3.43
N ALA A 226 9.43 18.09 4.41
CA ALA A 226 10.05 18.09 5.72
C ALA A 226 9.59 16.93 6.60
N HIS A 227 10.54 16.32 7.29
CA HIS A 227 10.26 15.29 8.28
C HIS A 227 9.51 15.89 9.48
N ARG A 228 8.56 15.14 10.02
CA ARG A 228 7.70 15.59 11.12
C ARG A 228 8.48 15.78 12.42
N MET A 229 9.40 14.84 12.68
CA MET A 229 10.06 14.68 13.98
C MET A 229 11.50 15.19 14.06
N SER A 230 12.12 15.63 12.96
CA SER A 230 13.53 16.01 12.96
C SER A 230 13.84 17.08 11.93
N ALA A 231 14.81 17.94 12.25
CA ALA A 231 15.27 19.01 11.37
C ALA A 231 16.79 19.27 11.54
N PRO A 232 17.51 19.63 10.46
CA PRO A 232 17.02 19.71 9.08
C PRO A 232 16.94 18.31 8.47
N TYR A 233 15.74 17.93 8.02
CA TYR A 233 15.47 16.67 7.33
C TYR A 233 14.39 16.93 6.28
N GLN A 234 14.79 17.48 5.14
CA GLN A 234 13.87 17.96 4.10
C GLN A 234 14.56 18.16 2.76
N ALA A 235 13.79 18.37 1.70
CA ALA A 235 14.34 18.93 0.47
C ALA A 235 14.71 20.41 0.68
N VAL A 236 15.86 20.81 0.16
CA VAL A 236 16.36 22.20 0.16
C VAL A 236 16.76 22.59 -1.24
N ARG A 237 16.53 23.86 -1.59
CA ARG A 237 16.83 24.42 -2.91
C ARG A 237 18.34 24.64 -3.11
N CYS A 238 18.85 24.27 -4.28
CA CYS A 238 20.21 24.53 -4.74
C CYS A 238 20.19 25.47 -5.97
N ALA A 239 21.37 25.77 -6.53
CA ALA A 239 21.47 26.65 -7.70
C ALA A 239 20.74 26.08 -8.94
N ASP A 240 20.73 24.76 -9.12
CA ASP A 240 20.24 24.06 -10.30
C ASP A 240 19.09 23.07 -10.03
N GLY A 241 18.58 23.02 -8.80
CA GLY A 241 17.52 22.08 -8.44
C GLY A 241 17.27 21.98 -6.93
N TYR A 242 17.02 20.75 -6.47
CA TYR A 242 16.80 20.43 -5.06
C TYR A 242 17.64 19.22 -4.68
N ILE A 243 18.16 19.23 -3.46
CA ILE A 243 18.70 18.04 -2.80
C ILE A 243 17.83 17.70 -1.59
N THR A 244 17.82 16.43 -1.19
CA THR A 244 17.29 16.04 0.12
C THR A 244 18.41 15.99 1.13
N LEU A 245 18.22 16.71 2.23
CA LEU A 245 19.19 16.82 3.30
C LEU A 245 18.63 16.17 4.55
N GLY A 246 19.46 15.41 5.27
CA GLY A 246 19.09 14.77 6.52
C GLY A 246 20.21 14.86 7.55
N ALA A 247 20.10 15.80 8.48
CA ALA A 247 20.98 15.95 9.62
C ALA A 247 20.23 15.69 10.94
N ALA A 248 19.72 14.47 11.07
CA ALA A 248 18.74 14.08 12.07
C ALA A 248 19.29 13.85 13.50
N ASN A 249 20.52 14.25 13.77
CA ASN A 249 21.15 14.17 15.09
C ASN A 249 22.30 15.17 15.19
N GLU A 250 22.69 15.49 16.42
CA GLU A 250 23.71 16.51 16.73
C GLU A 250 25.04 16.30 16.00
N ARG A 251 25.47 15.04 15.87
CA ARG A 251 26.74 14.72 15.19
C ARG A 251 26.69 15.08 13.71
N ILE A 252 25.58 14.79 13.03
CA ILE A 252 25.42 15.10 11.61
C ILE A 252 25.13 16.60 11.43
N PHE A 253 24.37 17.22 12.34
CA PHE A 253 24.11 18.67 12.30
C PHE A 253 25.39 19.49 12.45
N ARG A 254 26.29 19.12 13.37
CA ARG A 254 27.63 19.70 13.49
C ARG A 254 28.41 19.65 12.18
N ARG A 255 28.50 18.48 11.56
CA ARG A 255 29.21 18.30 10.29
C ARG A 255 28.58 19.14 9.17
N LEU A 256 27.26 19.27 9.17
CA LEU A 256 26.56 20.09 8.19
C LEU A 256 26.89 21.57 8.38
N ALA A 257 26.79 22.08 9.61
CA ALA A 257 27.10 23.47 9.93
C ALA A 257 28.55 23.82 9.55
N GLU A 258 29.50 22.94 9.88
CA GLU A 258 30.90 23.09 9.47
C GLU A 258 31.07 23.05 7.94
N LEU A 259 30.41 22.12 7.24
CA LEU A 259 30.48 21.98 5.78
C LEU A 259 29.92 23.21 5.05
N LEU A 260 28.83 23.78 5.57
CA LEU A 260 28.21 24.99 5.01
C LEU A 260 28.93 26.27 5.42
N GLY A 261 30.01 26.18 6.21
CA GLY A 261 30.78 27.34 6.66
C GLY A 261 30.10 28.18 7.74
N HIS A 262 29.15 27.59 8.47
CA HIS A 262 28.36 28.24 9.52
C HIS A 262 28.44 27.51 10.87
N PRO A 263 29.63 27.30 11.46
CA PRO A 263 29.77 26.63 12.75
C PRO A 263 29.05 27.37 13.89
N GLU A 264 28.80 28.67 13.75
CA GLU A 264 28.06 29.48 14.73
C GLU A 264 26.61 29.01 14.96
N TRP A 265 26.02 28.27 14.02
CA TRP A 265 24.70 27.67 14.21
C TRP A 265 24.65 26.66 15.35
N LEU A 266 25.79 26.12 15.77
CA LEU A 266 25.88 25.14 16.86
C LEU A 266 25.76 25.77 18.24
N ASP A 267 26.01 27.08 18.35
CA ASP A 267 25.88 27.85 19.59
C ASP A 267 24.57 28.67 19.61
N ASP A 268 23.76 28.58 18.55
CA ASP A 268 22.46 29.25 18.45
C ASP A 268 21.40 28.47 19.23
N ALA A 269 20.78 29.11 20.23
CA ALA A 269 19.72 28.51 21.05
C ALA A 269 18.52 28.00 20.23
N ARG A 270 18.30 28.52 19.02
CA ARG A 270 17.24 28.04 18.11
C ARG A 270 17.55 26.66 17.54
N PHE A 271 18.82 26.26 17.50
CA PHE A 271 19.30 25.03 16.84
C PHE A 271 20.02 24.05 17.77
N GLU A 272 20.06 24.35 19.08
CA GLU A 272 20.80 23.59 20.11
C GLU A 272 20.39 22.12 20.26
N SER A 273 19.17 21.79 19.84
CA SER A 273 18.61 20.44 19.90
C SER A 273 17.75 20.15 18.69
N ASP A 274 17.54 18.87 18.40
CA ASP A 274 16.64 18.46 17.31
C ASP A 274 15.22 19.02 17.47
N SER A 275 14.70 19.05 18.69
CA SER A 275 13.38 19.66 18.98
C SER A 275 13.37 21.17 18.74
N ALA A 276 14.45 21.88 19.10
CA ALA A 276 14.58 23.30 18.80
C ALA A 276 14.64 23.53 17.28
N ARG A 277 15.45 22.76 16.55
CA ARG A 277 15.52 22.82 15.09
C ARG A 277 14.17 22.53 14.43
N VAL A 278 13.40 21.59 14.96
CA VAL A 278 12.04 21.27 14.49
C VAL A 278 11.08 22.44 14.68
N ALA A 279 11.19 23.16 15.80
CA ALA A 279 10.40 24.37 16.07
C ALA A 279 10.80 25.55 15.16
N HIS A 280 12.08 25.63 14.79
CA HIS A 280 12.65 26.68 13.92
C HIS A 280 12.95 26.20 12.49
N ARG A 281 12.25 25.14 12.02
CA ARG A 281 12.62 24.43 10.77
C ARG A 281 12.65 25.32 9.53
N ALA A 282 11.67 26.22 9.40
CA ALA A 282 11.55 27.08 8.23
C ALA A 282 12.70 28.10 8.19
N GLU A 283 13.09 28.61 9.34
CA GLU A 283 14.22 29.51 9.48
C GLU A 283 15.54 28.79 9.19
N LEU A 284 15.75 27.61 9.78
CA LEU A 284 16.96 26.82 9.53
C LEU A 284 17.08 26.41 8.05
N ALA A 285 15.97 26.01 7.42
CA ALA A 285 15.94 25.70 6.01
C ALA A 285 16.32 26.92 5.16
N GLY A 286 15.80 28.11 5.47
CA GLY A 286 16.16 29.34 4.78
C GLY A 286 17.65 29.70 4.91
N LEU A 287 18.25 29.48 6.08
CA LEU A 287 19.70 29.66 6.29
C LEU A 287 20.54 28.69 5.46
N ILE A 288 20.14 27.41 5.42
CA ILE A 288 20.79 26.40 4.57
C ILE A 288 20.66 26.78 3.10
N GLU A 289 19.46 27.15 2.66
CA GLU A 289 19.18 27.53 1.26
C GLU A 289 19.93 28.79 0.83
N ALA A 290 20.19 29.74 1.73
CA ALA A 290 21.01 30.91 1.43
C ALA A 290 22.45 30.55 1.03
N VAL A 291 22.95 29.39 1.47
CA VAL A 291 24.25 28.84 1.07
C VAL A 291 24.10 27.96 -0.17
N THR A 292 23.21 26.96 -0.13
CA THR A 292 23.11 25.95 -1.20
C THR A 292 22.63 26.52 -2.53
N THR A 293 21.88 27.63 -2.54
CA THR A 293 21.50 28.30 -3.80
C THR A 293 22.64 29.03 -4.51
N ARG A 294 23.79 29.19 -3.85
CA ARG A 294 25.00 29.82 -4.43
C ARG A 294 25.97 28.81 -5.04
N HIS A 295 25.74 27.52 -4.82
CA HIS A 295 26.59 26.43 -5.29
C HIS A 295 25.77 25.49 -6.18
N ALA A 296 26.32 25.16 -7.35
CA ALA A 296 25.81 24.11 -8.23
C ALA A 296 26.39 22.77 -7.80
#